data_AF-A0A955XFK7-F1
#
_entry.id   AF-A0A955XFK7-F1
#
_cell.length_a   1.000
_cell.length_b   1.000
_cell.length_c   1.000
_cell.angle_alpha   90.00
_cell.angle_beta   90.00
_cell.angle_gamma   90.00
#
_symmetry.space_group_name_H-M   'P 1'
#
loop_
_entity.id
_entity.type
_entity.pdbx_description
1 polymer ?
#
loop_
_entity_poly.entity_id
_entity_poly.type
_entity_poly.pdbx_seq_one_letter_code
_entity_poly.pdbx_strand_id
1 'polypeptide(L)'
;TAERTTSALPAIEALPEGWTKIEPGGETRCAHDTPYAYWVRPGSTNNLFVYFQGGGGCSDAETCRQSENYKGEVTDNDNPDFTIGGIFDLNNPANPFNDYTMLFVPYCTGDVHAGNRVVTYTPDSGEPFDIYHRGFVNASAAFEWVYANFEQPDSIFMSGCSAGALGSMLYTPHVIRHYPETAVTQLGDSGGGLVLHIEWDIADDYDAGQ
;
A
#
# COMPACT_ATOMS: atom_id res chain seq x y z
N THR A 1 -9.25 -17.30 24.68
CA THR A 1 -9.21 -17.82 23.30
C THR A 1 -10.50 -17.45 22.62
N ALA A 2 -10.53 -16.27 21.99
CA ALA A 2 -11.64 -15.88 21.14
C ALA A 2 -11.35 -16.42 19.75
N GLU A 3 -12.14 -17.39 19.33
CA GLU A 3 -12.18 -17.93 17.98
C GLU A 3 -12.58 -16.79 17.03
N ARG A 4 -11.61 -16.14 16.38
CA ARG A 4 -11.91 -15.22 15.28
C ARG A 4 -12.35 -16.09 14.11
N THR A 5 -13.66 -16.19 13.90
CA THR A 5 -14.23 -16.71 12.66
C THR A 5 -13.74 -15.83 11.51
N THR A 6 -12.85 -16.35 10.67
CA THR A 6 -12.53 -15.78 9.36
C THR A 6 -13.79 -15.84 8.51
N SER A 7 -14.63 -14.81 8.59
CA SER A 7 -15.65 -14.58 7.57
C SER A 7 -14.94 -14.55 6.22
N ALA A 8 -15.43 -15.29 5.24
CA ALA A 8 -14.96 -15.13 3.87
C ALA A 8 -15.10 -13.65 3.47
N LEU A 9 -14.08 -13.11 2.82
CA LEU A 9 -14.12 -11.74 2.31
C LEU A 9 -15.18 -11.66 1.18
N PRO A 10 -15.84 -10.50 1.00
CA PRO A 10 -16.87 -10.36 -0.03
C PRO A 10 -16.28 -10.59 -1.43
N ALA A 11 -17.03 -11.24 -2.31
CA ALA A 11 -16.69 -11.33 -3.73
C ALA A 11 -16.91 -9.97 -4.42
N ILE A 12 -16.20 -9.70 -5.53
CA ILE A 12 -16.29 -8.44 -6.26
C ILE A 12 -17.71 -8.15 -6.75
N GLU A 13 -18.46 -9.18 -7.17
CA GLU A 13 -19.85 -9.04 -7.65
C GLU A 13 -20.83 -8.68 -6.52
N ALA A 14 -20.43 -8.85 -5.26
CA ALA A 14 -21.22 -8.49 -4.09
C ALA A 14 -20.91 -7.09 -3.56
N LEU A 15 -19.90 -6.41 -4.11
CA LEU A 15 -19.53 -5.07 -3.69
C LEU A 15 -20.52 -4.04 -4.27
N PRO A 16 -21.00 -3.07 -3.45
CA PRO A 16 -21.79 -1.96 -3.96
C PRO A 16 -20.96 -1.06 -4.89
N GLU A 17 -21.64 -0.20 -5.65
CA GLU A 17 -20.97 0.91 -6.33
C GLU A 17 -20.26 1.83 -5.32
N GLY A 18 -19.08 2.32 -5.68
CA GLY A 18 -18.25 3.16 -4.80
C GLY A 18 -17.22 2.37 -4.00
N TRP A 19 -16.57 3.03 -3.04
CA TRP A 19 -15.51 2.43 -2.24
C TRP A 19 -16.06 1.58 -1.10
N THR A 20 -15.60 0.34 -1.02
CA THR A 20 -15.88 -0.58 0.08
C THR A 20 -14.62 -0.83 0.89
N LYS A 21 -14.68 -0.56 2.20
CA LYS A 21 -13.63 -0.92 3.16
C LYS A 21 -13.69 -2.42 3.43
N ILE A 22 -12.56 -3.11 3.30
CA ILE A 22 -12.41 -4.54 3.57
C ILE A 22 -11.37 -4.73 4.67
N GLU A 23 -11.74 -5.45 5.72
CA GLU A 23 -10.87 -5.81 6.84
C GLU A 23 -10.44 -7.28 6.70
N PRO A 24 -9.24 -7.57 6.17
CA PRO A 24 -8.81 -8.95 5.91
C PRO A 24 -8.62 -9.79 7.18
N GLY A 25 -8.39 -9.15 8.33
CA GLY A 25 -8.10 -9.85 9.59
C GLY A 25 -6.80 -10.66 9.51
N GLY A 26 -6.78 -11.84 10.14
CA GLY A 26 -5.58 -12.67 10.22
C GLY A 26 -4.39 -11.97 10.88
N GLU A 27 -3.22 -12.10 10.26
CA GLU A 27 -1.95 -11.50 10.72
C GLU A 27 -1.76 -10.04 10.28
N THR A 28 -2.73 -9.48 9.53
CA THR A 28 -2.65 -8.08 9.11
C THR A 28 -2.75 -7.15 10.32
N ARG A 29 -1.91 -6.12 10.32
CA ARG A 29 -1.82 -5.19 11.45
C ARG A 29 -1.13 -3.89 11.05
N CYS A 30 -1.52 -2.81 11.67
CA CYS A 30 -0.80 -1.54 11.59
C CYS A 30 0.27 -1.44 12.68
N ALA A 31 1.17 -0.47 12.54
CA ALA A 31 2.33 -0.27 13.39
C ALA A 31 1.99 -0.19 14.87
N HIS A 32 0.87 0.45 15.21
CA HIS A 32 0.40 0.64 16.59
C HIS A 32 -0.55 -0.47 17.06
N ASP A 33 -0.36 -1.70 16.56
CA ASP A 33 -1.13 -2.88 16.97
C ASP A 33 -2.62 -2.84 16.52
N THR A 34 -3.04 -1.83 15.76
CA THR A 34 -4.43 -1.67 15.29
C THR A 34 -4.76 -2.53 14.05
N PRO A 35 -6.06 -2.82 13.81
CA PRO A 35 -6.50 -3.54 12.61
C PRO A 35 -6.11 -2.83 11.31
N TYR A 36 -5.75 -3.61 10.30
CA TYR A 36 -5.55 -3.13 8.93
C TYR A 36 -6.85 -3.26 8.12
N ALA A 37 -7.04 -2.35 7.16
CA ALA A 37 -8.08 -2.43 6.15
C ALA A 37 -7.53 -1.92 4.81
N TYR A 38 -8.17 -2.31 3.72
CA TYR A 38 -7.95 -1.75 2.39
C TYR A 38 -9.28 -1.39 1.74
N TRP A 39 -9.26 -0.68 0.62
CA TRP A 39 -10.47 -0.24 -0.07
C TRP A 39 -10.52 -0.78 -1.49
N VAL A 40 -11.72 -1.20 -1.90
CA VAL A 40 -11.98 -1.65 -3.27
C VAL A 40 -13.14 -0.84 -3.85
N ARG A 41 -13.00 -0.41 -5.10
CA ARG A 41 -14.10 0.14 -5.90
C ARG A 41 -14.29 -0.69 -7.16
N PRO A 42 -15.46 -1.34 -7.34
CA PRO A 42 -15.75 -2.07 -8.57
C PRO A 42 -15.75 -1.16 -9.81
N GLY A 43 -15.16 -1.66 -10.89
CA GLY A 43 -15.19 -1.06 -12.23
C GLY A 43 -16.21 -1.75 -13.14
N SER A 44 -16.24 -1.33 -14.40
CA SER A 44 -17.10 -1.93 -15.44
C SER A 44 -16.31 -2.76 -16.47
N THR A 45 -14.98 -2.77 -16.38
CA THR A 45 -14.07 -3.57 -17.21
C THR A 45 -13.30 -4.60 -16.39
N ASN A 46 -12.68 -5.56 -17.08
CA ASN A 46 -11.76 -6.54 -16.48
C ASN A 46 -10.34 -5.96 -16.30
N ASN A 47 -10.23 -4.66 -16.00
CA ASN A 47 -8.96 -3.98 -15.78
C ASN A 47 -8.81 -3.60 -14.30
N LEU A 48 -7.57 -3.66 -13.79
CA LEU A 48 -7.24 -3.33 -12.41
C LEU A 48 -6.37 -2.09 -12.31
N PHE A 49 -6.74 -1.17 -11.42
CA PHE A 49 -5.87 -0.09 -10.97
C PHE A 49 -5.54 -0.31 -9.50
N VAL A 50 -4.26 -0.51 -9.19
CA VAL A 50 -3.80 -0.68 -7.80
C VAL A 50 -3.02 0.56 -7.39
N TYR A 51 -3.39 1.17 -6.28
CA TYR A 51 -2.70 2.32 -5.72
C TYR A 51 -2.23 2.06 -4.29
N PHE A 52 -0.94 2.26 -4.06
CA PHE A 52 -0.33 2.22 -2.73
C PHE A 52 -0.24 3.63 -2.15
N GLN A 53 -0.80 3.81 -0.95
CA GLN A 53 -0.72 5.07 -0.23
C GLN A 53 0.72 5.34 0.23
N GLY A 54 1.12 6.61 0.21
CA GLY A 54 2.36 7.08 0.81
C GLY A 54 2.21 7.41 2.29
N GLY A 55 3.23 8.07 2.85
CA GLY A 55 3.18 8.60 4.22
C GLY A 55 4.43 8.28 5.03
N GLY A 56 5.62 8.53 4.48
CA GLY A 56 6.90 8.43 5.18
C GLY A 56 7.32 7.03 5.62
N GLY A 57 8.06 6.94 6.72
CA GLY A 57 8.63 5.69 7.23
C GLY A 57 9.46 5.91 8.49
N CYS A 58 9.84 4.82 9.15
CA CYS A 58 10.72 4.88 10.32
C CYS A 58 11.65 3.67 10.36
N SER A 59 12.86 3.85 10.91
CA SER A 59 13.92 2.85 10.90
C SER A 59 14.65 2.68 12.24
N ASP A 60 14.41 3.57 13.19
CA ASP A 60 15.05 3.59 14.51
C ASP A 60 14.07 4.10 15.59
N ALA A 61 14.50 4.05 16.85
CA ALA A 61 13.65 4.41 17.98
C ALA A 61 13.19 5.87 17.97
N GLU A 62 13.99 6.79 17.42
CA GLU A 62 13.65 8.20 17.37
C GLU A 62 12.59 8.46 16.29
N THR A 63 12.86 7.98 15.08
CA THR A 63 11.94 8.12 13.94
C THR A 63 10.63 7.37 14.16
N CYS A 64 10.65 6.19 14.81
CA CYS A 64 9.46 5.37 15.02
C CYS A 64 8.58 5.83 16.19
N ARG A 65 9.12 6.62 17.12
CA ARG A 65 8.34 7.22 18.21
C ARG A 65 7.51 8.43 17.75
N GLN A 66 8.00 9.14 16.75
CA GLN A 66 7.37 10.32 16.17
C GLN A 66 6.28 9.92 15.17
N SER A 67 5.01 10.13 15.52
CA SER A 67 3.86 9.76 14.68
C SER A 67 3.70 10.61 13.42
N GLU A 68 4.45 11.71 13.30
CA GLU A 68 4.53 12.55 12.12
C GLU A 68 5.40 11.95 11.00
N ASN A 69 6.32 11.04 11.32
CA ASN A 69 7.24 10.46 10.34
C ASN A 69 6.58 9.35 9.51
N TYR A 70 5.54 8.72 10.04
CA TYR A 70 4.78 7.70 9.35
C TYR A 70 3.38 7.57 9.90
N LYS A 71 2.46 7.11 9.06
CA LYS A 71 1.12 6.75 9.51
C LYS A 71 1.16 5.41 10.24
N GLY A 72 0.65 5.35 11.48
CA GLY A 72 0.71 4.17 12.35
C GLY A 72 -0.57 3.33 12.44
N GLU A 73 -1.66 3.80 11.83
CA GLU A 73 -2.99 3.17 11.85
C GLU A 73 -3.77 3.46 10.57
N VAL A 74 -4.73 2.60 10.24
CA VAL A 74 -5.73 2.88 9.20
C VAL A 74 -6.98 3.46 9.86
N THR A 75 -7.47 4.56 9.32
CA THR A 75 -8.65 5.29 9.81
C THR A 75 -9.67 5.46 8.68
N ASP A 76 -10.89 5.91 8.99
CA ASP A 76 -11.87 6.16 7.94
C ASP A 76 -11.47 7.33 7.01
N ASN A 77 -10.57 8.21 7.45
CA ASN A 77 -10.00 9.27 6.61
C ASN A 77 -9.07 8.74 5.50
N ASP A 78 -8.72 7.44 5.51
CA ASP A 78 -8.00 6.78 4.43
C ASP A 78 -8.90 6.34 3.27
N ASN A 79 -10.23 6.47 3.42
CA ASN A 79 -11.14 6.22 2.31
C ASN A 79 -10.78 7.18 1.14
N PRO A 80 -10.51 6.64 -0.07
CA PRO A 80 -10.19 7.48 -1.22
C PRO A 80 -11.30 8.45 -1.63
N ASP A 81 -12.55 8.28 -1.16
CA ASP A 81 -13.61 9.29 -1.31
C ASP A 81 -13.23 10.67 -0.74
N PHE A 82 -12.34 10.70 0.26
CA PHE A 82 -11.84 11.96 0.84
C PHE A 82 -10.64 12.53 0.08
N THR A 83 -10.15 11.84 -0.96
CA THR A 83 -9.07 12.32 -1.82
C THR A 83 -9.65 13.20 -2.93
N ILE A 84 -9.51 14.52 -2.77
CA ILE A 84 -10.03 15.49 -3.72
C ILE A 84 -8.99 15.71 -4.84
N GLY A 85 -9.17 15.02 -5.97
CA GLY A 85 -8.47 15.33 -7.22
C GLY A 85 -7.53 14.25 -7.76
N GLY A 86 -6.83 14.59 -8.86
CA GLY A 86 -5.84 13.72 -9.49
C GLY A 86 -6.44 12.43 -10.05
N ILE A 87 -5.74 11.31 -9.85
CA ILE A 87 -6.15 9.99 -10.33
C ILE A 87 -7.42 9.45 -9.66
N PHE A 88 -7.82 10.05 -8.53
CA PHE A 88 -9.06 9.71 -7.80
C PHE A 88 -10.21 10.69 -8.09
N ASP A 89 -10.04 11.66 -8.99
CA ASP A 89 -11.17 12.42 -9.52
C ASP A 89 -11.96 11.56 -10.52
N LEU A 90 -12.92 10.80 -10.00
CA LEU A 90 -13.75 9.88 -10.78
C LEU A 90 -14.89 10.56 -11.53
N ASN A 91 -15.10 11.86 -11.30
CA ASN A 91 -16.06 12.67 -12.07
C ASN A 91 -15.40 13.29 -13.31
N ASN A 92 -14.07 13.25 -13.40
CA ASN A 92 -13.35 13.74 -14.55
C ASN A 92 -13.41 12.73 -15.71
N PRO A 93 -14.08 13.05 -16.84
CA PRO A 93 -14.17 12.14 -17.97
C PRO A 93 -12.82 11.84 -18.64
N ALA A 94 -11.77 12.62 -18.35
CA ALA A 94 -10.43 12.37 -18.83
C ALA A 94 -9.61 11.39 -17.96
N ASN A 95 -10.17 10.93 -16.82
CA ASN A 95 -9.50 9.94 -15.98
C ASN A 95 -9.50 8.57 -16.69
N PRO A 96 -8.32 8.03 -17.05
CA PRO A 96 -8.22 6.80 -17.84
C PRO A 96 -8.58 5.54 -17.04
N PHE A 97 -8.82 5.66 -15.72
CA PHE A 97 -9.12 4.53 -14.85
C PHE A 97 -10.59 4.51 -14.37
N ASN A 98 -11.46 5.40 -14.89
CA ASN A 98 -12.85 5.50 -14.45
C ASN A 98 -13.65 4.19 -14.51
N ASP A 99 -13.32 3.33 -15.47
CA ASP A 99 -13.95 2.04 -15.72
C ASP A 99 -13.14 0.84 -15.16
N TYR A 100 -12.01 1.10 -14.52
CA TYR A 100 -11.17 0.07 -13.88
C TYR A 100 -11.75 -0.29 -12.51
N THR A 101 -11.58 -1.54 -12.10
CA THR A 101 -11.70 -1.89 -10.69
C THR A 101 -10.47 -1.34 -9.97
N MET A 102 -10.68 -0.60 -8.89
CA MET A 102 -9.62 0.03 -8.13
C MET A 102 -9.38 -0.70 -6.80
N LEU A 103 -8.14 -1.09 -6.54
CA LEU A 103 -7.65 -1.51 -5.23
C LEU A 103 -6.79 -0.39 -4.64
N PHE A 104 -7.19 0.14 -3.50
CA PHE A 104 -6.40 1.08 -2.73
C PHE A 104 -5.78 0.35 -1.53
N VAL A 105 -4.46 0.44 -1.40
CA VAL A 105 -3.63 -0.20 -0.37
C VAL A 105 -3.11 0.88 0.58
N PRO A 106 -3.78 1.12 1.72
CA PRO A 106 -3.35 2.09 2.72
C PRO A 106 -2.01 1.74 3.33
N TYR A 107 -1.32 2.75 3.83
CA TYR A 107 -0.04 2.61 4.51
C TYR A 107 -0.21 2.91 6.00
N CYS A 108 0.21 1.99 6.86
CA CYS A 108 0.09 2.17 8.30
C CYS A 108 1.22 1.51 9.12
N THR A 109 2.34 1.17 8.48
CA THR A 109 3.33 0.21 9.02
C THR A 109 4.73 0.77 9.16
N GLY A 110 4.99 2.01 8.71
CA GLY A 110 6.31 2.65 8.84
C GLY A 110 7.45 1.97 8.07
N ASP A 111 7.15 0.99 7.21
CA ASP A 111 8.10 0.10 6.55
C ASP A 111 8.02 0.10 5.01
N VAL A 112 7.47 1.17 4.43
CA VAL A 112 7.31 1.37 2.98
C VAL A 112 6.63 0.21 2.24
N HIS A 113 5.68 -0.46 2.91
CA HIS A 113 4.95 -1.66 2.43
C HIS A 113 5.79 -2.93 2.32
N ALA A 114 6.99 -2.98 2.91
CA ALA A 114 7.94 -4.08 2.71
C ALA A 114 8.09 -5.02 3.94
N GLY A 115 7.66 -4.60 5.12
CA GLY A 115 7.99 -5.28 6.37
C GLY A 115 7.14 -6.52 6.67
N ASN A 116 7.74 -7.46 7.38
CA ASN A 116 7.07 -8.59 8.04
C ASN A 116 7.74 -8.94 9.37
N ARG A 117 7.89 -7.95 10.25
CA ARG A 117 8.51 -8.13 11.57
C ARG A 117 7.84 -7.25 12.63
N VAL A 118 7.96 -7.67 13.88
CA VAL A 118 7.69 -6.82 15.03
C VAL A 118 9.04 -6.43 15.62
N VAL A 119 9.24 -5.13 15.89
CA VAL A 119 10.49 -4.61 16.44
C VAL A 119 10.19 -3.85 17.72
N THR A 120 10.86 -4.25 18.81
CA THR A 120 10.91 -3.47 20.04
C THR A 120 12.01 -2.43 19.92
N TYR A 121 11.64 -1.15 19.82
CA TYR A 121 12.58 -0.05 19.80
C TYR A 121 12.86 0.41 21.23
N THR A 122 14.14 0.60 21.57
CA THR A 122 14.59 1.11 22.88
C THR A 122 15.24 2.48 22.68
N PRO A 123 14.55 3.57 23.06
CA PRO A 123 15.07 4.93 22.97
C PRO A 123 16.00 5.24 24.15
N ASP A 124 16.88 6.23 23.99
CA ASP A 124 17.81 6.67 25.05
C ASP A 124 17.09 7.20 26.30
N SER A 125 15.86 7.69 26.12
CA SER A 125 14.98 8.13 27.21
C SER A 125 13.56 7.62 26.97
N GLY A 126 12.90 7.15 28.04
CA GLY A 126 11.53 6.60 28.01
C GLY A 126 11.49 5.09 27.87
N GLU A 127 10.26 4.54 27.84
CA GLU A 127 10.05 3.10 27.80
C GLU A 127 10.21 2.52 26.38
N PRO A 128 10.67 1.26 26.26
CA PRO A 128 10.63 0.53 25.00
C PRO A 128 9.20 0.41 24.47
N PHE A 129 9.07 0.35 23.15
CA PHE A 129 7.78 0.21 22.47
C PHE A 129 7.91 -0.70 21.25
N ASP A 130 6.82 -1.41 20.94
CA ASP A 130 6.76 -2.30 19.79
C ASP A 130 6.18 -1.59 18.57
N ILE A 131 6.75 -1.85 17.40
CA ILE A 131 6.22 -1.44 16.11
C ILE A 131 6.03 -2.68 15.24
N TYR A 132 4.81 -2.82 14.73
CA TYR A 132 4.41 -3.88 13.80
C TYR A 132 4.67 -3.45 12.35
N HIS A 133 5.88 -3.72 11.85
CA HIS A 133 6.22 -3.56 10.44
C HIS A 133 5.64 -4.73 9.63
N ARG A 134 4.37 -4.62 9.26
CA ARG A 134 3.58 -5.65 8.56
C ARG A 134 3.17 -5.25 7.15
N GLY A 135 3.85 -4.28 6.53
CA GLY A 135 3.49 -3.75 5.21
C GLY A 135 3.35 -4.84 4.14
N PHE A 136 4.27 -5.80 4.12
CA PHE A 136 4.20 -6.92 3.19
C PHE A 136 3.05 -7.90 3.54
N VAL A 137 2.72 -8.08 4.81
CA VAL A 137 1.59 -8.93 5.20
C VAL A 137 0.27 -8.28 4.78
N ASN A 138 0.15 -6.98 5.02
CA ASN A 138 -1.05 -6.18 4.74
C ASN A 138 -1.32 -6.09 3.24
N ALA A 139 -0.31 -5.73 2.44
CA ALA A 139 -0.46 -5.66 0.99
C ALA A 139 -0.68 -7.06 0.38
N SER A 140 -0.02 -8.12 0.87
CA SER A 140 -0.30 -9.48 0.40
C SER A 140 -1.75 -9.89 0.64
N ALA A 141 -2.33 -9.57 1.81
CA ALA A 141 -3.73 -9.86 2.09
C ALA A 141 -4.71 -9.14 1.15
N ALA A 142 -4.38 -7.92 0.70
CA ALA A 142 -5.14 -7.21 -0.32
C ALA A 142 -5.02 -7.89 -1.71
N PHE A 143 -3.83 -8.37 -2.07
CA PHE A 143 -3.62 -9.11 -3.32
C PHE A 143 -4.25 -10.52 -3.31
N GLU A 144 -4.30 -11.21 -2.18
CA GLU A 144 -5.03 -12.48 -2.07
C GLU A 144 -6.52 -12.30 -2.39
N TRP A 145 -7.11 -11.16 -2.01
CA TRP A 145 -8.47 -10.83 -2.43
C TRP A 145 -8.55 -10.61 -3.94
N VAL A 146 -7.58 -9.91 -4.55
CA VAL A 146 -7.54 -9.75 -6.02
C VAL A 146 -7.44 -11.11 -6.71
N TYR A 147 -6.52 -11.97 -6.29
CA TYR A 147 -6.32 -13.29 -6.88
C TYR A 147 -7.55 -14.21 -6.73
N ALA A 148 -8.32 -14.03 -5.67
CA ALA A 148 -9.58 -14.76 -5.47
C ALA A 148 -10.73 -14.24 -6.36
N ASN A 149 -10.66 -12.99 -6.84
CA ASN A 149 -11.74 -12.34 -7.58
C ASN A 149 -11.45 -12.13 -9.07
N PHE A 150 -10.19 -12.32 -9.50
CA PHE A 150 -9.76 -12.13 -10.87
C PHE A 150 -8.94 -13.33 -11.34
N GLU A 151 -9.50 -14.12 -12.25
CA GLU A 151 -8.76 -15.24 -12.87
C GLU A 151 -7.65 -14.74 -13.80
N GLN A 152 -7.95 -13.76 -14.65
CA GLN A 152 -7.00 -13.15 -15.58
C GLN A 152 -7.50 -11.75 -15.99
N PRO A 153 -7.00 -10.66 -15.37
CA PRO A 153 -7.30 -9.29 -15.80
C PRO A 153 -6.76 -9.00 -17.20
N ASP A 154 -7.43 -8.13 -17.96
CA ASP A 154 -6.99 -7.70 -19.29
C ASP A 154 -5.76 -6.78 -19.18
N SER A 155 -5.73 -5.93 -18.16
CA SER A 155 -4.57 -5.09 -17.81
C SER A 155 -4.54 -4.73 -16.32
N ILE A 156 -3.33 -4.46 -15.82
CA ILE A 156 -3.11 -4.01 -14.44
C ILE A 156 -2.21 -2.77 -14.46
N PHE A 157 -2.66 -1.70 -13.83
CA PHE A 157 -1.86 -0.50 -13.59
C PHE A 157 -1.51 -0.39 -12.11
N MET A 158 -0.24 -0.54 -11.79
CA MET A 158 0.32 -0.47 -10.44
C MET A 158 0.88 0.93 -10.21
N SER A 159 0.43 1.60 -9.15
CA SER A 159 0.86 2.95 -8.81
C SER A 159 0.97 3.18 -7.31
N GLY A 160 1.57 4.29 -6.94
CA GLY A 160 1.62 4.77 -5.57
C GLY A 160 2.48 6.02 -5.46
N CYS A 161 2.28 6.79 -4.39
CA CYS A 161 3.01 8.03 -4.15
C CYS A 161 3.97 7.88 -2.96
N SER A 162 5.17 8.45 -3.04
CA SER A 162 6.17 8.45 -1.96
C SER A 162 6.50 7.02 -1.48
N ALA A 163 6.32 6.67 -0.20
CA ALA A 163 6.46 5.29 0.30
C ALA A 163 5.63 4.27 -0.50
N GLY A 164 4.46 4.68 -1.01
CA GLY A 164 3.62 3.85 -1.86
C GLY A 164 4.22 3.57 -3.24
N ALA A 165 5.06 4.46 -3.77
CA ALA A 165 5.80 4.17 -5.00
C ALA A 165 6.73 2.96 -4.80
N LEU A 166 7.44 2.89 -3.67
CA LEU A 166 8.25 1.71 -3.32
C LEU A 166 7.39 0.46 -3.17
N GLY A 167 6.26 0.54 -2.47
CA GLY A 167 5.31 -0.57 -2.34
C GLY A 167 4.84 -1.11 -3.70
N SER A 168 4.42 -0.21 -4.60
CA SER A 168 3.99 -0.58 -5.95
C SER A 168 5.10 -1.25 -6.76
N MET A 169 6.36 -0.78 -6.66
CA MET A 169 7.50 -1.39 -7.32
C MET A 169 7.83 -2.78 -6.75
N LEU A 170 7.83 -2.93 -5.43
CA LEU A 170 8.13 -4.19 -4.75
C LEU A 170 7.10 -5.28 -5.06
N TYR A 171 5.83 -4.91 -5.17
CA TYR A 171 4.74 -5.85 -5.44
C TYR A 171 4.58 -6.24 -6.90
N THR A 172 4.94 -5.37 -7.84
CA THR A 172 4.76 -5.60 -9.29
C THR A 172 5.32 -6.95 -9.77
N PRO A 173 6.54 -7.40 -9.38
CA PRO A 173 7.05 -8.72 -9.76
C PRO A 173 6.21 -9.90 -9.25
N HIS A 174 5.49 -9.77 -8.12
CA HIS A 174 4.59 -10.81 -7.64
C HIS A 174 3.35 -10.91 -8.53
N VAL A 175 2.79 -9.76 -8.91
CA VAL A 175 1.63 -9.66 -9.81
C VAL A 175 1.96 -10.23 -11.19
N ILE A 176 3.10 -9.87 -11.78
CA ILE A 176 3.54 -10.39 -13.08
C ILE A 176 3.69 -11.92 -13.05
N ARG A 177 4.21 -12.49 -11.96
CA ARG A 177 4.33 -13.95 -11.82
C ARG A 177 2.98 -14.65 -11.66
N HIS A 178 2.02 -14.00 -10.99
CA HIS A 178 0.67 -14.54 -10.81
C HIS A 178 -0.14 -14.47 -12.12
N TYR A 179 -0.01 -13.36 -12.86
CA TYR A 179 -0.70 -13.12 -14.14
C TYR A 179 0.31 -12.99 -15.31
N PRO A 180 0.92 -14.09 -15.76
CA PRO A 180 1.99 -14.04 -16.77
C PRO A 180 1.53 -13.50 -18.14
N GLU A 181 0.24 -13.60 -18.45
CA GLU A 181 -0.34 -13.16 -19.73
C GLU A 181 -0.98 -11.76 -19.66
N THR A 182 -1.02 -11.12 -18.49
CA THR A 182 -1.62 -9.79 -18.33
C THR A 182 -0.58 -8.69 -18.56
N ALA A 183 -0.97 -7.65 -19.29
CA ALA A 183 -0.14 -6.45 -19.41
C ALA A 183 -0.13 -5.68 -18.07
N VAL A 184 1.04 -5.64 -17.41
CA VAL A 184 1.24 -4.91 -16.15
C VAL A 184 2.09 -3.67 -16.40
N THR A 185 1.55 -2.49 -16.07
CA THR A 185 2.30 -1.21 -16.06
C THR A 185 2.55 -0.79 -14.62
N GLN A 186 3.75 -0.29 -14.32
CA GLN A 186 4.07 0.27 -13.01
C GLN A 186 4.54 1.72 -13.17
N LEU A 187 3.95 2.62 -12.38
CA LEU A 187 4.34 4.03 -12.28
C LEU A 187 4.45 4.42 -10.80
N GLY A 188 5.67 4.62 -10.32
CA GLY A 188 5.90 5.15 -8.98
C GLY A 188 5.97 6.67 -9.02
N ASP A 189 5.05 7.36 -8.34
CA ASP A 189 5.08 8.81 -8.20
C ASP A 189 5.91 9.21 -6.97
N SER A 190 6.87 10.12 -7.16
CA SER A 190 7.65 10.70 -6.05
C SER A 190 8.36 9.66 -5.17
N GLY A 191 8.66 8.48 -5.73
CA GLY A 191 9.46 7.43 -5.11
C GLY A 191 10.97 7.55 -5.36
N GLY A 192 11.39 8.57 -6.12
CA GLY A 192 12.78 8.84 -6.46
C GLY A 192 13.61 9.22 -5.25
N GLY A 193 14.17 8.19 -4.60
CA GLY A 193 15.11 8.27 -3.49
C GLY A 193 15.34 6.90 -2.83
N LEU A 194 16.01 5.97 -3.53
CA LEU A 194 16.59 4.76 -2.92
C LEU A 194 18.08 5.03 -2.67
N VAL A 195 18.46 5.23 -1.41
CA VAL A 195 19.88 5.39 -1.02
C VAL A 195 20.56 4.02 -1.06
N LEU A 196 21.60 3.92 -1.89
CA LEU A 196 22.46 2.75 -2.06
C LEU A 196 23.45 2.64 -0.88
N HIS A 197 24.15 1.52 -0.76
CA HIS A 197 25.12 1.23 0.31
C HIS A 197 26.37 2.16 0.34
N ILE A 198 26.38 3.21 -0.47
CA ILE A 198 27.41 4.25 -0.55
C ILE A 198 26.74 5.59 -0.27
N GLU A 199 27.35 6.40 0.60
CA GLU A 199 26.96 7.79 0.77
C GLU A 199 27.01 8.46 -0.61
N TRP A 200 25.92 9.15 -0.95
CA TRP A 200 25.78 9.87 -2.21
C TRP A 200 25.66 11.35 -1.87
N ASP A 201 26.69 12.12 -2.19
CA ASP A 201 26.71 13.57 -1.96
C ASP A 201 26.23 14.26 -3.24
N ILE A 202 25.07 14.92 -3.16
CA ILE A 202 24.43 15.55 -4.31
C ILE A 202 25.26 16.70 -4.90
N ALA A 203 26.15 17.31 -4.11
CA ALA A 203 27.01 18.40 -4.57
C ALA A 203 28.25 17.89 -5.30
N ASP A 204 28.82 16.76 -4.85
CA ASP A 204 30.07 16.23 -5.39
C ASP A 204 29.85 15.21 -6.53
N ASP A 205 28.79 14.41 -6.47
CA ASP A 205 28.55 13.32 -7.44
C ASP A 205 27.74 13.76 -8.67
N TYR A 206 27.09 14.93 -8.63
CA TYR A 206 26.33 15.46 -9.77
C TYR A 206 27.23 15.98 -10.90
N ASP A 207 28.41 16.51 -10.55
CA ASP A 207 29.37 17.07 -11.53
C ASP A 207 30.45 16.07 -11.98
N ALA A 208 30.46 14.83 -11.47
CA ALA A 208 31.44 13.81 -11.86
C ALA A 208 31.25 13.26 -13.31
N GLY A 209 30.26 13.79 -14.04
CA GLY A 209 29.92 13.40 -15.41
C GLY A 209 29.97 14.53 -16.46
N GLN A 210 30.57 15.69 -16.17
CA GLN A 210 30.86 16.74 -17.16
C GLN A 210 32.34 16.74 -17.56
#